data_AF-A0A180F6I7-F1
#
_entry.id   AF-A0A180F6I7-F1
#
_cell.length_a   1.000
_cell.length_b   1.000
_cell.length_c   1.000
_cell.angle_alpha   90.00
_cell.angle_beta   90.00
_cell.angle_gamma   90.00
#
_symmetry.space_group_name_H-M   'P 1'
#
loop_
_entity.id
_entity.type
_entity.pdbx_description
1 polymer ?
#
loop_
_entity_poly.entity_id
_entity_poly.type
_entity_poly.pdbx_seq_one_letter_code
_entity_poly.pdbx_strand_id
1 'polypeptide(L)'
;MSKVKVLGYSERGVFNSIIFYLREHPEKTSGFISTLDINDTFFNDNEVSYTFLNEQSFSDFGYNDWTIIAKKGDEKRVIFIEGKVKTFNGKYDIEEEFNKIRKDKKYDDVSSNIFAQLYYKYLLAKLGTQSQISSVVGKKEVKKTGENEIVKKAYNDYIRGASSFYYVAILPVELCNDEFIKKFNELGLPIEPETIKCAYWGCIECFFGKAGATVVIENFDYNRGQIY
;
A
#
# COMPACT_ATOMS: atom_id res chain seq x y z
N MET A 1 -4.94 0.34 -37.09
CA MET A 1 -4.86 -0.71 -36.04
C MET A 1 -6.10 -0.61 -35.17
N SER A 2 -6.64 -1.73 -34.70
CA SER A 2 -7.75 -1.76 -33.75
C SER A 2 -7.29 -1.23 -32.39
N LYS A 3 -8.04 -0.28 -31.81
CA LYS A 3 -7.78 0.24 -30.46
C LYS A 3 -8.54 -0.63 -29.44
N VAL A 4 -7.83 -1.17 -28.45
CA VAL A 4 -8.42 -1.88 -27.29
C VAL A 4 -8.33 -0.95 -26.08
N LYS A 5 -9.42 -0.80 -25.33
CA LYS A 5 -9.49 0.00 -24.12
C LYS A 5 -9.84 -0.88 -22.93
N VAL A 6 -9.09 -0.75 -21.83
CA VAL A 6 -9.31 -1.48 -20.58
C VAL A 6 -9.58 -0.48 -19.47
N LEU A 7 -10.77 -0.57 -18.88
CA LEU A 7 -11.22 0.26 -17.76
C LEU A 7 -11.54 -0.65 -16.59
N GLY A 8 -10.91 -0.39 -15.45
CA GLY A 8 -11.19 -1.07 -14.19
C GLY A 8 -12.03 -0.19 -13.27
N TYR A 9 -12.81 -0.82 -12.41
CA TYR A 9 -13.61 -0.16 -11.39
C TYR A 9 -12.83 -0.07 -10.06
N SER A 10 -13.10 0.98 -9.28
CA SER A 10 -12.56 1.23 -7.93
C SER A 10 -11.04 1.49 -7.87
N GLU A 11 -10.50 1.58 -6.65
CA GLU A 11 -9.07 1.64 -6.36
C GLU A 11 -8.28 0.55 -7.09
N ARG A 12 -8.85 -0.66 -7.20
CA ARG A 12 -8.19 -1.80 -7.86
C ARG A 12 -8.02 -1.58 -9.34
N GLY A 13 -9.01 -0.98 -10.01
CA GLY A 13 -8.90 -0.58 -11.41
C GLY A 13 -7.76 0.40 -11.64
N VAL A 14 -7.66 1.40 -10.77
CA VAL A 14 -6.59 2.39 -10.82
C VAL A 14 -5.22 1.75 -10.55
N PHE A 15 -5.06 0.99 -9.47
CA PHE A 15 -3.82 0.28 -9.17
C PHE A 15 -3.39 -0.64 -10.30
N ASN A 16 -4.30 -1.45 -10.84
CA ASN A 16 -3.99 -2.35 -11.96
C ASN A 16 -3.47 -1.57 -13.16
N SER A 17 -4.11 -0.45 -13.52
CA SER A 17 -3.66 0.39 -14.63
C SER A 17 -2.24 0.93 -14.41
N ILE A 18 -1.93 1.36 -13.18
CA ILE A 18 -0.60 1.86 -12.78
C ILE A 18 0.44 0.74 -12.86
N ILE A 19 0.15 -0.43 -12.27
CA ILE A 19 1.06 -1.57 -12.22
C ILE A 19 1.42 -2.04 -13.63
N PHE A 20 0.44 -2.18 -14.53
CA PHE A 20 0.70 -2.58 -15.91
C PHE A 20 1.46 -1.50 -16.68
N TYR A 21 1.15 -0.22 -16.47
CA TYR A 21 1.92 0.86 -17.08
C TYR A 21 3.39 0.83 -16.65
N LEU A 22 3.66 0.71 -15.34
CA LEU A 22 5.03 0.67 -14.83
C LEU A 22 5.78 -0.60 -15.21
N ARG A 23 5.08 -1.71 -15.47
CA ARG A 23 5.70 -2.93 -16.03
C ARG A 23 6.31 -2.66 -17.41
N GLU A 24 5.62 -1.89 -18.24
CA GLU A 24 6.06 -1.52 -19.59
C GLU A 24 6.99 -0.28 -19.60
N HIS A 25 6.95 0.51 -18.52
CA HIS A 25 7.74 1.72 -18.33
C HIS A 25 8.49 1.69 -16.98
N PRO A 26 9.40 0.71 -16.76
CA PRO A 26 10.06 0.51 -15.46
C PRO A 26 10.86 1.72 -15.01
N GLU A 27 11.37 2.55 -15.94
CA GLU A 27 12.10 3.79 -15.66
C GLU A 27 11.26 4.86 -14.92
N LYS A 28 9.94 4.70 -14.88
CA LYS A 28 9.02 5.58 -14.16
C LYS A 28 8.79 5.15 -12.71
N THR A 29 9.26 3.97 -12.31
CA THR A 29 8.97 3.39 -10.99
C THR A 29 9.53 4.22 -9.84
N SER A 30 10.77 4.71 -9.96
CA SER A 30 11.38 5.58 -8.95
C SER A 30 10.61 6.89 -8.77
N GLY A 31 10.23 7.52 -9.89
CA GLY A 31 9.41 8.73 -9.90
C GLY A 31 8.04 8.51 -9.24
N PHE A 32 7.40 7.36 -9.49
CA PHE A 32 6.17 6.99 -8.79
C PHE A 32 6.41 6.81 -7.29
N ILE A 33 7.46 6.10 -6.86
CA ILE A 33 7.79 5.91 -5.44
C ILE A 33 8.00 7.25 -4.73
N SER A 34 8.61 8.25 -5.39
CA SER A 34 8.74 9.60 -4.82
C SER A 34 7.40 10.28 -4.56
N THR A 35 6.35 9.98 -5.33
CA THR A 35 4.98 10.50 -5.05
C THR A 35 4.39 9.94 -3.75
N LEU A 36 4.97 8.87 -3.20
CA LEU A 36 4.56 8.24 -1.95
C LEU A 36 5.28 8.82 -0.73
N ASP A 37 5.96 9.97 -0.89
CA ASP A 37 6.82 10.60 0.13
C ASP A 37 7.98 9.70 0.62
N ILE A 38 8.46 8.85 -0.28
CA ILE A 38 9.63 8.00 -0.06
C ILE A 38 10.83 8.63 -0.77
N ASN A 39 11.63 9.39 0.00
CA ASN A 39 12.80 10.12 -0.48
C ASN A 39 14.11 9.37 -0.20
N ASP A 40 14.18 8.12 -0.62
CA ASP A 40 15.35 7.28 -0.40
C ASP A 40 16.13 7.04 -1.70
N THR A 41 17.41 7.42 -1.68
CA THR A 41 18.28 7.47 -2.87
C THR A 41 18.53 6.11 -3.52
N PHE A 42 18.39 5.01 -2.79
CA PHE A 42 18.51 3.66 -3.36
C PHE A 42 17.49 3.42 -4.47
N PHE A 43 16.29 4.02 -4.45
CA PHE A 43 15.33 3.84 -5.53
C PHE A 43 15.72 4.59 -6.82
N ASN A 44 16.69 5.50 -6.77
CA ASN A 44 17.16 6.25 -7.93
C ASN A 44 18.30 5.52 -8.67
N ASP A 45 18.76 4.41 -8.13
CA ASP A 45 19.85 3.62 -8.68
C ASP A 45 19.34 2.73 -9.84
N ASN A 46 20.07 2.75 -10.95
CA ASN A 46 19.69 2.02 -12.17
C ASN A 46 19.90 0.50 -12.08
N GLU A 47 20.62 0.01 -11.06
CA GLU A 47 20.79 -1.41 -10.79
C GLU A 47 19.63 -2.01 -9.98
N VAL A 48 18.69 -1.18 -9.51
CA VAL A 48 17.54 -1.66 -8.74
C VAL A 48 16.56 -2.38 -9.65
N SER A 49 16.28 -3.63 -9.31
CA SER A 49 15.21 -4.41 -9.91
C SER A 49 13.95 -4.33 -9.07
N TYR A 50 12.78 -4.34 -9.73
CA TYR A 50 11.48 -4.27 -9.07
C TYR A 50 10.66 -5.53 -9.32
N THR A 51 9.96 -6.00 -8.28
CA THR A 51 8.90 -7.01 -8.37
C THR A 51 7.63 -6.43 -7.77
N PHE A 52 6.50 -6.61 -8.46
CA PHE A 52 5.20 -6.17 -7.97
C PHE A 52 4.35 -7.39 -7.59
N LEU A 53 3.88 -7.43 -6.35
CA LEU A 53 2.82 -8.34 -5.93
C LEU A 53 1.52 -7.55 -5.90
N ASN A 54 0.63 -7.88 -6.83
CA ASN A 54 -0.64 -7.20 -7.03
C ASN A 54 -1.77 -7.95 -6.31
N GLU A 55 -2.55 -7.26 -5.47
CA GLU A 55 -3.66 -7.83 -4.70
C GLU A 55 -3.29 -9.09 -3.90
N GLN A 56 -2.05 -9.18 -3.41
CA GLN A 56 -1.56 -10.37 -2.72
C GLN A 56 -2.26 -10.53 -1.36
N SER A 57 -2.87 -11.70 -1.15
CA SER A 57 -3.37 -12.11 0.16
C SER A 57 -2.21 -12.54 1.06
N PHE A 58 -2.19 -12.05 2.30
CA PHE A 58 -1.25 -12.51 3.34
C PHE A 58 -1.98 -13.18 4.51
N SER A 59 -3.05 -13.93 4.23
CA SER A 59 -3.82 -14.67 5.24
C SER A 59 -4.32 -13.75 6.37
N ASP A 60 -3.93 -14.01 7.63
CA ASP A 60 -4.41 -13.22 8.77
C ASP A 60 -3.85 -11.78 8.82
N PHE A 61 -2.89 -11.47 7.94
CA PHE A 61 -2.35 -10.12 7.74
C PHE A 61 -3.13 -9.32 6.68
N GLY A 62 -4.21 -9.89 6.14
CA GLY A 62 -5.11 -9.24 5.18
C GLY A 62 -4.57 -9.22 3.75
N TYR A 63 -5.40 -8.71 2.84
CA TYR A 63 -5.03 -8.40 1.46
C TYR A 63 -4.26 -7.10 1.42
N ASN A 64 -3.32 -6.99 0.49
CA ASN A 64 -2.59 -5.77 0.26
C ASN A 64 -2.81 -5.36 -1.19
N ASP A 65 -3.24 -4.12 -1.43
CA ASP A 65 -3.55 -3.68 -2.79
C ASP A 65 -2.34 -3.79 -3.69
N TRP A 66 -1.17 -3.33 -3.22
CA TRP A 66 0.06 -3.46 -3.98
C TRP A 66 1.31 -3.50 -3.10
N THR A 67 2.14 -4.53 -3.30
CA THR A 67 3.47 -4.61 -2.70
C THR A 67 4.54 -4.40 -3.76
N ILE A 68 5.43 -3.43 -3.55
CA ILE A 68 6.62 -3.24 -4.38
C ILE A 68 7.83 -3.80 -3.63
N ILE A 69 8.59 -4.66 -4.29
CA ILE A 69 9.87 -5.17 -3.79
C ILE A 69 10.96 -4.63 -4.69
N ALA A 70 11.89 -3.88 -4.10
CA ALA A 70 13.04 -3.32 -4.79
C ALA A 70 14.31 -4.04 -4.30
N LYS A 71 15.14 -4.53 -5.22
CA LYS A 71 16.34 -5.31 -4.91
C LYS A 71 17.55 -4.80 -5.68
N LYS A 72 18.67 -4.61 -4.96
CA LYS A 72 19.99 -4.29 -5.49
C LYS A 72 21.04 -5.14 -4.77
N GLY A 73 21.67 -6.08 -5.47
CA GLY A 73 22.54 -7.09 -4.83
C GLY A 73 21.79 -7.87 -3.75
N ASP A 74 22.33 -7.88 -2.53
CA ASP A 74 21.70 -8.50 -1.36
C ASP A 74 20.76 -7.55 -0.59
N GLU A 75 20.77 -6.26 -0.91
CA GLU A 75 19.86 -5.29 -0.30
C GLU A 75 18.47 -5.38 -0.91
N LYS A 76 17.45 -5.37 -0.04
CA LYS A 76 16.06 -5.51 -0.42
C LYS A 76 15.17 -4.60 0.40
N ARG A 77 14.25 -3.93 -0.26
CA ARG A 77 13.28 -3.04 0.35
C ARG A 77 11.87 -3.39 -0.08
N VAL A 78 10.93 -3.25 0.83
CA VAL A 78 9.54 -3.62 0.59
C VAL A 78 8.64 -2.43 0.91
N ILE A 79 7.80 -2.06 -0.03
CA ILE A 79 6.78 -1.02 0.13
C ILE A 79 5.43 -1.73 0.10
N PHE A 80 4.70 -1.68 1.21
CA PHE A 80 3.31 -2.10 1.27
C PHE A 80 2.41 -0.90 1.05
N ILE A 81 1.52 -0.98 0.08
CA ILE A 81 0.60 0.09 -0.29
C ILE A 81 -0.84 -0.39 -0.08
N GLU A 82 -1.60 0.41 0.65
CA GLU A 82 -3.05 0.28 0.83
C GLU A 82 -3.73 1.57 0.36
N GLY A 83 -4.66 1.44 -0.57
CA GLY A 83 -5.47 2.54 -1.08
C GLY A 83 -6.80 2.64 -0.34
N LYS A 84 -7.28 3.86 -0.16
CA LYS A 84 -8.67 4.14 0.19
C LYS A 84 -9.26 5.09 -0.83
N VAL A 85 -10.54 4.93 -1.06
CA VAL A 85 -11.34 5.68 -2.02
C VAL A 85 -12.62 6.12 -1.32
N LYS A 86 -13.29 7.16 -1.82
CA LYS A 86 -14.62 7.49 -1.34
C LYS A 86 -15.67 6.68 -2.10
N THR A 87 -16.86 6.57 -1.53
CA THR A 87 -18.02 6.14 -2.31
C THR A 87 -18.58 7.33 -3.09
N PHE A 88 -19.23 7.09 -4.23
CA PHE A 88 -19.69 8.14 -5.14
C PHE A 88 -20.52 9.26 -4.46
N ASN A 89 -21.30 8.91 -3.43
CA ASN A 89 -22.11 9.83 -2.64
C ASN A 89 -21.59 10.03 -1.21
N GLY A 90 -20.47 9.40 -0.84
CA GLY A 90 -19.93 9.43 0.50
C GLY A 90 -18.77 10.39 0.65
N LYS A 91 -18.36 10.59 1.90
CA LYS A 91 -17.09 11.22 2.24
C LYS A 91 -16.20 10.15 2.84
N TYR A 92 -14.90 10.26 2.59
CA TYR A 92 -13.91 9.54 3.37
C TYR A 92 -13.40 10.50 4.44
N ASP A 93 -13.49 10.08 5.70
CA ASP A 93 -13.04 10.87 6.83
C ASP A 93 -11.99 10.08 7.62
N ILE A 94 -10.76 10.59 7.60
CA ILE A 94 -9.65 9.97 8.31
C ILE A 94 -9.81 10.05 9.84
N GLU A 95 -10.50 11.07 10.35
CA GLU A 95 -10.78 11.23 11.78
C GLU A 95 -11.81 10.20 12.24
N GLU A 96 -12.81 9.88 11.42
CA GLU A 96 -13.72 8.78 11.71
C GLU A 96 -12.99 7.44 11.74
N GLU A 97 -12.13 7.16 10.75
CA GLU A 97 -11.32 5.94 10.69
C GLU A 97 -10.37 5.81 11.90
N PHE A 98 -9.75 6.92 12.31
CA PHE A 98 -8.91 6.98 13.50
C PHE A 98 -9.72 6.72 14.79
N ASN A 99 -10.87 7.36 14.94
CA ASN A 99 -11.69 7.24 16.15
C ASN A 99 -12.28 5.83 16.31
N LYS A 100 -12.64 5.15 15.22
CA LYS A 100 -13.09 3.75 15.28
C LYS A 100 -12.05 2.85 15.94
N ILE A 101 -10.80 2.87 15.45
CA ILE A 101 -9.72 2.03 15.98
C ILE A 101 -9.20 2.50 17.34
N ARG A 102 -9.22 3.82 17.62
CA ARG A 102 -8.84 4.37 18.92
C ARG A 102 -9.80 3.96 20.02
N LYS A 103 -11.12 3.98 19.74
CA LYS A 103 -12.17 3.63 20.70
C LYS A 103 -12.17 2.14 21.02
N ASP A 104 -12.03 1.31 20.01
CA ASP A 104 -11.95 -0.13 20.14
C ASP A 104 -11.01 -0.67 19.06
N LYS A 105 -9.93 -1.36 19.43
CA LYS A 105 -9.00 -1.96 18.46
C LYS A 105 -9.54 -3.27 17.85
N LYS A 106 -10.70 -3.75 18.28
CA LYS A 106 -11.29 -5.04 17.91
C LYS A 106 -12.72 -4.93 17.33
N TYR A 107 -13.14 -3.72 16.96
CA TYR A 107 -14.46 -3.45 16.40
C TYR A 107 -14.76 -4.21 15.10
N ASP A 108 -16.05 -4.31 14.76
CA ASP A 108 -16.48 -4.88 13.48
C ASP A 108 -15.94 -4.05 12.31
N ASP A 109 -15.43 -4.70 11.27
CA ASP A 109 -14.75 -4.06 10.13
C ASP A 109 -13.40 -3.41 10.42
N VAL A 110 -12.79 -3.62 11.59
CA VAL A 110 -11.40 -3.19 11.85
C VAL A 110 -10.41 -3.67 10.78
N SER A 111 -10.68 -4.79 10.13
CA SER A 111 -9.84 -5.27 9.03
C SER A 111 -9.93 -4.46 7.75
N SER A 112 -10.88 -3.55 7.54
CA SER A 112 -10.89 -2.67 6.35
C SER A 112 -10.29 -1.29 6.64
N ASN A 113 -10.05 -0.97 7.91
CA ASN A 113 -9.49 0.29 8.36
C ASN A 113 -8.04 0.46 7.94
N ILE A 114 -7.70 1.67 7.49
CA ILE A 114 -6.36 1.97 6.97
C ILE A 114 -5.25 1.75 8.01
N PHE A 115 -5.44 2.19 9.25
CA PHE A 115 -4.44 2.05 10.31
C PHE A 115 -4.20 0.58 10.66
N ALA A 116 -5.28 -0.21 10.75
CA ALA A 116 -5.18 -1.65 11.00
C ALA A 116 -4.48 -2.39 9.85
N GLN A 117 -4.78 -2.04 8.60
CA GLN A 117 -4.14 -2.67 7.43
C GLN A 117 -2.63 -2.44 7.41
N LEU A 118 -2.19 -1.19 7.59
CA LEU A 118 -0.75 -0.89 7.68
C LEU A 118 -0.09 -1.61 8.85
N TYR A 119 -0.74 -1.65 10.02
CA TYR A 119 -0.23 -2.39 11.18
C TYR A 119 -0.12 -3.90 10.91
N TYR A 120 -1.05 -4.49 10.17
CA TYR A 120 -0.95 -5.90 9.80
C TYR A 120 0.24 -6.18 8.87
N LYS A 121 0.57 -5.26 7.95
CA LYS A 121 1.78 -5.42 7.12
C LYS A 121 3.05 -5.26 7.94
N TYR A 122 3.05 -4.38 8.93
CA TYR A 122 4.13 -4.28 9.91
C TYR A 122 4.34 -5.60 10.65
N LEU A 123 3.26 -6.22 11.15
CA LEU A 123 3.36 -7.52 11.83
C LEU A 123 3.87 -8.62 10.89
N LEU A 124 3.46 -8.61 9.61
CA LEU A 124 3.99 -9.52 8.60
C LEU A 124 5.50 -9.32 8.40
N ALA A 125 5.97 -8.08 8.33
CA ALA A 125 7.40 -7.77 8.20
C ALA A 125 8.20 -8.26 9.42
N LYS A 126 7.67 -8.12 10.63
CA LYS A 126 8.31 -8.56 11.89
C LYS A 126 8.22 -10.07 12.15
N LEU A 127 7.44 -10.82 11.37
CA LEU A 127 7.25 -12.26 11.56
C LEU A 127 8.58 -13.04 11.52
N GLY A 128 9.55 -12.61 10.70
CA GLY A 128 10.86 -13.25 10.56
C GLY A 128 10.77 -14.72 10.16
N THR A 129 11.32 -15.62 10.98
CA THR A 129 11.24 -17.08 10.79
C THR A 129 10.10 -17.72 11.58
N GLN A 130 9.30 -16.93 12.31
CA GLN A 130 8.21 -17.43 13.12
C GLN A 130 7.00 -17.79 12.23
N SER A 131 6.15 -18.68 12.71
CA SER A 131 4.90 -19.05 12.03
C SER A 131 3.72 -18.17 12.42
N GLN A 132 3.84 -17.43 13.52
CA GLN A 132 2.81 -16.57 14.06
C GLN A 132 3.37 -15.41 14.88
N ILE A 133 2.58 -14.35 15.05
CA ILE A 133 2.92 -13.17 15.85
C ILE A 133 1.68 -12.63 16.56
N SER A 134 1.86 -12.11 17.78
CA SER A 134 0.76 -11.51 18.55
C SER A 134 0.31 -10.19 17.93
N SER A 135 -0.99 -9.90 18.01
CA SER A 135 -1.62 -8.68 17.51
C SER A 135 -2.49 -8.05 18.59
N VAL A 136 -2.37 -6.72 18.74
CA VAL A 136 -3.25 -5.93 19.61
C VAL A 136 -4.44 -5.30 18.86
N VAL A 137 -4.50 -5.51 17.54
CA VAL A 137 -5.56 -5.02 16.64
C VAL A 137 -6.25 -6.19 15.98
N GLY A 138 -7.57 -6.11 15.86
CA GLY A 138 -8.41 -7.17 15.32
C GLY A 138 -8.82 -8.21 16.36
N LYS A 139 -9.86 -8.98 16.02
CA LYS A 139 -10.40 -10.03 16.89
C LYS A 139 -9.42 -11.18 17.14
N LYS A 140 -8.52 -11.45 16.19
CA LYS A 140 -7.47 -12.47 16.31
C LYS A 140 -6.25 -11.90 17.01
N GLU A 141 -5.99 -12.38 18.22
CA GLU A 141 -4.82 -11.99 19.04
C GLU A 141 -3.50 -12.58 18.54
N VAL A 142 -3.58 -13.60 17.68
CA VAL A 142 -2.43 -14.23 17.03
C VAL A 142 -2.69 -14.27 15.52
N LYS A 143 -1.73 -13.78 14.74
CA LYS A 143 -1.77 -13.77 13.27
C LYS A 143 -0.76 -14.74 12.69
N LYS A 144 -1.13 -15.42 11.62
CA LYS A 144 -0.32 -16.41 10.91
C LYS A 144 -0.46 -16.26 9.39
N THR A 145 0.59 -16.66 8.67
CA THR A 145 0.58 -16.77 7.20
C THR A 145 -0.26 -17.94 6.72
N GLY A 146 -0.62 -18.88 7.60
CA GLY A 146 -1.43 -20.05 7.28
C GLY A 146 -0.68 -21.09 6.44
N GLU A 147 -1.42 -22.07 5.91
CA GLU A 147 -0.85 -23.19 5.16
C GLU A 147 -0.83 -23.00 3.63
N ASN A 148 -1.25 -21.83 3.14
CA ASN A 148 -1.26 -21.57 1.71
C ASN A 148 0.17 -21.36 1.18
N GLU A 149 0.63 -22.26 0.32
CA GLU A 149 2.00 -22.25 -0.22
C GLU A 149 2.30 -21.01 -1.08
N ILE A 150 1.32 -20.42 -1.75
CA ILE A 150 1.52 -19.17 -2.49
C ILE A 150 1.80 -18.02 -1.53
N VAL A 151 1.11 -17.97 -0.39
CA VAL A 151 1.35 -16.95 0.65
C VAL A 151 2.73 -17.15 1.29
N LYS A 152 3.09 -18.39 1.62
CA LYS A 152 4.42 -18.72 2.15
C LYS A 152 5.53 -18.36 1.17
N LYS A 153 5.35 -18.67 -0.12
CA LYS A 153 6.31 -18.31 -1.17
C LYS A 153 6.46 -16.79 -1.30
N ALA A 154 5.35 -16.06 -1.38
CA ALA A 154 5.36 -14.61 -1.45
C ALA A 154 6.14 -13.99 -0.28
N TYR A 155 5.91 -14.49 0.93
CA TYR A 155 6.63 -14.05 2.12
C TYR A 155 8.12 -14.41 2.09
N ASN A 156 8.44 -15.69 1.90
CA ASN A 156 9.80 -16.20 2.02
C ASN A 156 10.74 -15.65 0.94
N ASP A 157 10.25 -15.54 -0.30
CA ASP A 157 11.08 -15.16 -1.45
C ASP A 157 11.23 -13.63 -1.52
N TYR A 158 10.13 -12.89 -1.29
CA TYR A 158 10.09 -11.45 -1.57
C TYR A 158 10.11 -10.57 -0.32
N ILE A 159 9.50 -10.97 0.80
CA ILE A 159 9.33 -10.08 1.96
C ILE A 159 10.40 -10.32 3.03
N ARG A 160 10.60 -11.58 3.42
CA ARG A 160 11.47 -11.98 4.53
C ARG A 160 12.91 -11.53 4.28
N GLY A 161 13.55 -10.93 5.29
CA GLY A 161 14.94 -10.48 5.20
C GLY A 161 15.14 -9.19 4.40
N ALA A 162 14.09 -8.42 4.11
CA ALA A 162 14.27 -7.05 3.62
C ALA A 162 14.96 -6.19 4.69
N SER A 163 15.86 -5.31 4.26
CA SER A 163 16.61 -4.39 5.12
C SER A 163 15.78 -3.17 5.53
N SER A 164 14.78 -2.79 4.73
CA SER A 164 13.87 -1.68 5.03
C SER A 164 12.44 -1.96 4.54
N PHE A 165 11.48 -1.37 5.24
CA PHE A 165 10.05 -1.49 4.97
C PHE A 165 9.40 -0.10 4.97
N TYR A 166 8.44 0.10 4.08
CA TYR A 166 7.56 1.28 4.07
C TYR A 166 6.10 0.83 4.06
N TYR A 167 5.26 1.54 4.80
CA TYR A 167 3.82 1.27 4.95
C TYR A 167 3.05 2.50 4.51
N VAL A 168 2.48 2.43 3.32
CA VAL A 168 1.95 3.59 2.60
C VAL A 168 0.44 3.52 2.55
N ALA A 169 -0.21 4.56 3.05
CA ALA A 169 -1.61 4.86 2.77
C ALA A 169 -1.70 5.77 1.55
N ILE A 170 -2.57 5.44 0.59
CA ILE A 170 -3.00 6.37 -0.46
C ILE A 170 -4.46 6.73 -0.21
N LEU A 171 -4.72 8.01 0.05
CA LEU A 171 -6.02 8.49 0.52
C LEU A 171 -6.74 9.33 -0.55
N PRO A 172 -8.09 9.39 -0.50
CA PRO A 172 -8.92 10.22 -1.38
C PRO A 172 -8.97 11.69 -0.94
N VAL A 173 -8.37 12.01 0.20
CA VAL A 173 -8.28 13.35 0.78
C VAL A 173 -6.82 13.76 0.90
N GLU A 174 -6.53 15.02 0.61
CA GLU A 174 -5.20 15.58 0.82
C GLU A 174 -4.98 15.75 2.33
N LEU A 175 -3.98 15.03 2.85
CA LEU A 175 -3.61 15.03 4.26
C LEU A 175 -2.10 15.21 4.35
N CYS A 176 -1.65 16.11 5.22
CA CYS A 176 -0.23 16.25 5.50
C CYS A 176 0.30 14.95 6.12
N ASN A 177 1.46 14.46 5.66
CA ASN A 177 2.03 13.21 6.16
C ASN A 177 2.24 13.24 7.68
N ASP A 178 2.68 14.38 8.23
CA ASP A 178 2.85 14.58 9.67
C ASP A 178 1.54 14.40 10.46
N GLU A 179 0.40 14.79 9.89
CA GLU A 179 -0.90 14.62 10.54
C GLU A 179 -1.30 13.13 10.59
N PHE A 180 -1.09 12.39 9.49
CA PHE A 180 -1.35 10.96 9.45
C PHE A 180 -0.47 10.19 10.44
N ILE A 181 0.83 10.50 10.45
CA ILE A 181 1.82 9.90 11.36
C ILE A 181 1.46 10.21 12.81
N LYS A 182 1.06 11.45 13.13
CA LYS A 182 0.61 11.82 14.47
C LYS A 182 -0.56 10.95 14.93
N LYS A 183 -1.60 10.78 14.10
CA LYS A 183 -2.74 9.90 14.41
C LYS A 183 -2.27 8.46 14.63
N PHE A 184 -1.37 7.94 13.80
CA PHE A 184 -0.83 6.60 13.98
C PHE A 184 -0.10 6.43 15.32
N ASN A 185 0.74 7.41 15.70
CA ASN A 185 1.47 7.41 16.96
C ASN A 185 0.53 7.45 18.17
N GLU A 186 -0.56 8.21 18.09
CA GLU A 186 -1.59 8.27 19.15
C GLU A 186 -2.27 6.91 19.40
N LEU A 187 -2.24 5.98 18.43
CA LEU A 187 -2.75 4.62 18.64
C LEU A 187 -1.84 3.74 19.51
N GLY A 188 -0.60 4.16 19.76
CA GLY A 188 0.38 3.41 20.53
C GLY A 188 0.71 2.05 19.92
N LEU A 189 0.71 1.96 18.58
CA LEU A 189 1.13 0.77 17.84
C LEU A 189 2.66 0.79 17.67
N PRO A 190 3.35 -0.36 17.78
CA PRO A 190 4.82 -0.42 17.85
C PRO A 190 5.50 -0.28 16.47
N ILE A 191 5.04 0.63 15.62
CA ILE A 191 5.59 0.87 14.28
C ILE A 191 6.50 2.10 14.31
N GLU A 192 7.60 2.04 13.56
CA GLU A 192 8.56 3.12 13.43
C GLU A 192 7.97 4.26 12.57
N PRO A 193 7.72 5.47 13.11
CA PRO A 193 6.97 6.52 12.42
C PRO A 193 7.53 6.90 11.04
N GLU A 194 8.85 6.88 10.87
CA GLU A 194 9.56 7.20 9.64
C GLU A 194 9.28 6.23 8.48
N THR A 195 8.81 5.02 8.80
CA THR A 195 8.44 4.00 7.81
C THR A 195 7.01 4.16 7.30
N ILE A 196 6.20 4.96 7.99
CA ILE A 196 4.79 5.21 7.64
C ILE A 196 4.74 6.39 6.68
N LYS A 197 3.96 6.24 5.60
CA LYS A 197 3.77 7.28 4.61
C LYS A 197 2.30 7.46 4.26
N CYS A 198 1.94 8.69 3.93
CA CYS A 198 0.62 9.03 3.42
C CYS A 198 0.78 9.82 2.12
N ALA A 199 0.06 9.39 1.10
CA ALA A 199 -0.01 10.05 -0.20
C ALA A 199 -1.46 10.33 -0.57
N TYR A 200 -1.64 11.32 -1.44
CA TYR A 200 -2.94 11.68 -1.99
C TYR A 200 -3.05 11.18 -3.43
N TRP A 201 -4.20 10.60 -3.79
CA TRP A 201 -4.45 10.13 -5.16
C TRP A 201 -4.19 11.21 -6.21
N GLY A 202 -4.44 12.49 -5.92
CA GLY A 202 -4.28 13.56 -6.91
C GLY A 202 -2.81 13.84 -7.25
N CYS A 203 -1.90 13.60 -6.31
CA CYS A 203 -0.46 13.66 -6.57
C CYS A 203 -0.03 12.55 -7.53
N ILE A 204 -0.60 11.36 -7.37
CA ILE A 204 -0.34 10.19 -8.21
C ILE A 204 -0.90 10.41 -9.62
N GLU A 205 -2.15 10.86 -9.74
CA GLU A 205 -2.75 11.22 -11.04
C GLU A 205 -1.91 12.30 -11.75
N CYS A 206 -1.49 13.35 -11.03
CA CYS A 206 -0.66 14.42 -11.58
C CYS A 206 0.67 13.90 -12.14
N PHE A 207 1.33 12.97 -11.44
CA PHE A 207 2.55 12.32 -11.92
C PHE A 207 2.31 11.58 -13.24
N PHE A 208 1.29 10.73 -13.30
CA PHE A 208 0.98 9.95 -14.50
C PHE A 208 0.50 10.83 -15.67
N GLY A 209 -0.15 11.96 -15.38
CA GLY A 209 -0.52 12.96 -16.38
C GLY A 209 0.70 13.59 -17.03
N LYS A 210 1.68 14.02 -16.21
CA LYS A 210 2.97 14.54 -16.71
C LYS A 210 3.80 13.49 -17.44
N ALA A 211 3.69 12.23 -17.03
CA ALA A 211 4.37 11.11 -17.68
C ALA A 211 3.75 10.71 -19.03
N GLY A 212 2.59 11.26 -19.41
CA GLY A 212 1.89 10.90 -20.65
C GLY A 212 1.22 9.52 -20.58
N ALA A 213 0.94 9.01 -19.37
CA ALA A 213 0.37 7.69 -19.14
C ALA A 213 -1.14 7.66 -19.41
N THR A 214 -1.51 7.80 -20.68
CA THR A 214 -2.92 7.92 -21.12
C THR A 214 -3.84 6.82 -20.57
N VAL A 215 -3.37 5.57 -20.55
CA VAL A 215 -4.15 4.42 -20.01
C VAL A 215 -4.44 4.52 -18.52
N VAL A 216 -3.53 5.13 -17.75
CA VAL A 216 -3.69 5.34 -16.31
C VAL A 216 -4.68 6.49 -16.08
N ILE A 217 -4.51 7.59 -16.81
CA ILE A 217 -5.41 8.76 -16.71
C ILE A 217 -6.83 8.40 -17.12
N GLU A 218 -7.01 7.60 -18.18
CA GLU A 218 -8.34 7.11 -18.56
C GLU A 218 -9.02 6.29 -17.45
N ASN A 219 -8.26 5.57 -16.61
CA ASN A 219 -8.79 4.85 -15.45
C ASN A 219 -9.11 5.78 -14.27
N PHE A 220 -8.29 6.80 -14.02
CA PHE A 220 -8.64 7.85 -13.06
C PHE A 220 -9.94 8.57 -13.46
N ASP A 221 -10.05 8.97 -14.73
CA ASP A 221 -11.24 9.64 -15.26
C ASP A 221 -12.50 8.77 -15.16
N TYR A 222 -12.39 7.49 -15.49
CA TYR A 222 -13.50 6.54 -15.36
C TYR A 222 -13.99 6.41 -13.91
N ASN A 223 -13.08 6.52 -12.93
CA ASN A 223 -13.37 6.38 -11.51
C ASN A 223 -13.47 7.72 -10.76
N ARG A 224 -13.48 8.88 -11.45
CA ARG A 224 -13.30 10.22 -10.85
C ARG A 224 -14.22 10.50 -9.64
N GLY A 225 -15.47 10.04 -9.69
CA GLY A 225 -16.44 10.21 -8.59
C GLY A 225 -16.19 9.33 -7.36
N GLN A 226 -15.30 8.35 -7.46
CA GLN A 226 -14.99 7.38 -6.41
C GLN A 226 -13.56 7.52 -5.89
N ILE A 227 -12.62 8.07 -6.66
CA ILE A 227 -11.23 8.23 -6.20
C ILE A 227 -11.02 9.41 -5.24
N TYR A 228 -11.70 10.55 -5.47
CA TYR A 228 -11.45 11.83 -4.77
C TYR A 228 -12.52 12.19 -3.76
#